data_AF-A0A7Y2P3J3-F1
#
_entry.id   AF-A0A7Y2P3J3-F1
#
_cell.length_a   1.000
_cell.length_b   1.000
_cell.length_c   1.000
_cell.angle_alpha   90.00
_cell.angle_beta   90.00
_cell.angle_gamma   90.00
#
_symmetry.space_group_name_H-M   'P 1'
#
loop_
_entity.id
_entity.type
_entity.pdbx_description
1 polymer ?
#
loop_
_entity_poly.entity_id
_entity_poly.type
_entity_poly.pdbx_seq_one_letter_code
_entity_poly.pdbx_strand_id
1 'polypeptide(L)'
;MNDKSFKIFIDFDGTVTVQDVGEAIFNKYGNHEEVYPIIDDLLNDRISSKECWIALCKSVGTIDINSLNVFIDTLEVEPGFAEFVNFCLENKFELFILSDGFD
;
A
#
# COMPACT_ATOMS: atom_id res chain seq x y z
N MET A 1 -8.39 -28.74 -25.82
CA MET A 1 -7.39 -28.05 -24.98
C MET A 1 -8.09 -26.86 -24.35
N ASN A 2 -7.93 -26.63 -23.05
CA ASN A 2 -8.60 -25.53 -22.37
C ASN A 2 -7.81 -24.25 -22.64
N ASP A 3 -8.29 -23.37 -23.52
CA ASP A 3 -7.72 -22.04 -23.82
C ASP A 3 -8.05 -21.02 -22.72
N LYS A 4 -8.04 -21.43 -21.45
CA LYS A 4 -8.34 -20.52 -20.35
C LYS A 4 -7.08 -19.74 -19.99
N SER A 5 -7.15 -18.42 -20.13
CA SER A 5 -6.19 -17.48 -19.55
C SER A 5 -6.75 -16.95 -18.23
N PHE A 6 -5.91 -16.84 -17.22
CA PHE A 6 -6.25 -16.24 -15.94
C PHE A 6 -5.54 -14.90 -15.78
N LYS A 7 -6.29 -13.92 -15.27
CA LYS A 7 -5.77 -12.62 -14.83
C LYS A 7 -6.01 -12.48 -13.34
N ILE A 8 -4.98 -12.10 -12.62
CA ILE A 8 -4.97 -11.94 -11.16
C ILE A 8 -4.78 -10.46 -10.89
N PHE A 9 -5.72 -9.88 -10.16
CA PHE A 9 -5.62 -8.52 -9.63
C PHE A 9 -5.44 -8.67 -8.14
N ILE A 10 -4.35 -8.13 -7.61
CA ILE A 10 -3.99 -8.24 -6.20
C ILE A 10 -3.75 -6.85 -5.63
N ASP A 11 -4.26 -6.64 -4.42
CA ASP A 11 -3.97 -5.44 -3.63
C ASP A 11 -2.48 -5.41 -3.20
N PHE A 12 -2.00 -4.28 -2.71
CA PHE A 12 -0.61 -4.10 -2.27
C PHE A 12 -0.50 -4.02 -0.74
N ASP A 13 -1.16 -3.05 -0.13
CA ASP A 13 -1.02 -2.73 1.29
C ASP A 13 -1.65 -3.81 2.17
N GLY A 14 -0.86 -4.40 3.08
CA GLY A 14 -1.32 -5.53 3.90
C GLY A 14 -1.62 -6.82 3.09
N THR A 15 -1.23 -6.86 1.81
CA THR A 15 -1.40 -8.02 0.92
C THR A 15 -0.06 -8.45 0.29
N VAL A 16 0.60 -7.56 -0.45
CA VAL A 16 1.98 -7.75 -0.94
C VAL A 16 2.97 -7.32 0.13
N THR A 17 2.67 -6.27 0.87
CA THR A 17 3.46 -5.86 2.04
C THR A 17 2.82 -6.39 3.32
N VAL A 18 3.64 -6.67 4.32
CA VAL A 18 3.15 -7.18 5.62
C VAL A 18 2.25 -6.16 6.34
N GLN A 19 2.49 -4.87 6.10
CA GLN A 19 1.75 -3.75 6.68
C GLN A 19 1.35 -2.74 5.61
N ASP A 20 0.40 -1.87 5.95
CA ASP A 20 0.00 -0.74 5.11
C ASP A 20 1.16 0.28 5.02
N VAL A 21 1.62 0.56 3.80
CA VAL A 21 2.76 1.44 3.52
C VAL A 21 2.37 2.90 3.73
N GLY A 22 1.15 3.28 3.35
CA GLY A 22 0.61 4.63 3.56
C GLY A 22 0.56 5.00 5.03
N GLU A 23 -0.11 4.18 5.84
CA GLU A 23 -0.18 4.35 7.28
C GLU A 23 1.22 4.38 7.90
N ALA A 24 2.13 3.50 7.50
CA ALA A 24 3.49 3.46 8.00
C ALA A 24 4.25 4.77 7.74
N ILE A 25 4.12 5.35 6.55
CA ILE A 25 4.74 6.63 6.19
C ILE A 25 4.18 7.76 7.04
N PHE A 26 2.85 7.88 7.15
CA PHE A 26 2.24 8.97 7.92
C PHE A 26 2.46 8.83 9.43
N ASN A 27 2.54 7.61 9.96
CA ASN A 27 2.94 7.40 11.36
C ASN A 27 4.42 7.76 11.60
N LYS A 28 5.30 7.56 10.61
CA LYS A 28 6.73 7.86 10.73
C LYS A 28 7.05 9.36 10.62
N TYR A 29 6.38 10.05 9.70
CA TYR A 29 6.72 11.43 9.32
C TYR A 29 5.67 12.46 9.71
N GLY A 30 4.43 12.03 9.96
CA GLY A 30 3.33 12.90 10.36
C GLY A 30 3.29 13.14 11.87
N ASN A 31 2.55 14.18 12.26
CA ASN A 31 2.21 14.41 13.66
C ASN A 31 1.05 13.46 14.05
N HIS A 32 1.26 12.61 15.05
CA HIS A 32 0.24 11.64 15.49
C HIS A 32 -1.08 12.30 15.88
N GLU A 33 -1.06 13.48 16.52
CA GLU A 33 -2.28 14.21 16.90
C GLU A 33 -3.10 14.71 15.70
N GLU A 34 -2.46 14.85 14.53
CA GLU A 34 -3.11 15.27 13.28
C GLU A 34 -3.49 14.08 12.40
N VAL A 35 -2.66 13.03 12.35
CA VAL A 35 -2.86 11.83 11.53
C VAL A 35 -3.96 10.93 12.09
N TYR A 36 -3.96 10.69 13.41
CA TYR A 36 -4.87 9.73 14.03
C TYR A 36 -6.37 10.04 13.78
N PRO A 37 -6.85 11.29 13.94
CA PRO A 37 -8.25 11.61 13.65
C PRO A 37 -8.66 11.37 12.20
N ILE A 38 -7.73 11.57 11.24
CA ILE A 38 -7.99 11.36 9.81
C ILE A 38 -8.18 9.87 9.51
N ILE A 39 -7.33 9.01 10.09
CA ILE A 39 -7.45 7.55 9.96
C ILE A 39 -8.74 7.08 10.64
N ASP A 40 -9.05 7.59 11.82
CA ASP A 40 -10.31 7.25 12.51
C ASP A 40 -11.54 7.68 11.69
N ASP A 41 -11.49 8.84 11.02
CA ASP A 41 -12.55 9.27 10.10
C ASP A 41 -12.74 8.29 8.93
N LEU A 42 -11.64 7.77 8.35
CA LEU A 42 -11.70 6.76 7.30
C LEU A 42 -12.29 5.44 7.82
N LEU A 43 -11.80 4.94 8.95
CA LEU A 43 -12.22 3.65 9.53
C LEU A 43 -13.67 3.62 10.00
N ASN A 44 -14.26 4.79 10.25
CA ASN A 44 -15.67 4.95 10.63
C ASN A 44 -16.54 5.48 9.48
N ASP A 45 -16.10 5.35 8.23
CA ASP A 45 -16.84 5.75 7.02
C ASP A 45 -17.30 7.22 7.01
N ARG A 46 -16.57 8.12 7.72
CA ARG A 46 -16.90 9.56 7.78
C ARG A 46 -16.33 10.34 6.60
N ILE A 47 -15.25 9.83 6.00
CA ILE A 47 -14.61 10.36 4.78
C ILE A 47 -14.29 9.23 3.82
N SER A 48 -14.20 9.54 2.53
CA SER A 48 -13.74 8.59 1.50
C SER A 48 -12.21 8.39 1.55
N SER A 49 -11.70 7.31 0.96
CA SER A 49 -10.24 7.06 0.83
C SER A 49 -9.52 8.24 0.16
N LYS A 50 -10.15 8.86 -0.85
CA LYS A 50 -9.60 10.05 -1.51
C LYS A 50 -9.50 11.25 -0.56
N GLU A 51 -10.51 11.48 0.26
CA GLU A 51 -10.51 12.59 1.24
C GLU A 51 -9.48 12.34 2.33
N CYS A 52 -9.36 11.09 2.80
CA CYS A 52 -8.32 10.65 3.74
C CYS A 52 -6.92 10.97 3.19
N TRP A 53 -6.62 10.53 1.97
CA TRP A 53 -5.35 10.81 1.29
C TRP A 53 -5.02 12.30 1.21
N ILE A 54 -5.99 13.11 0.78
CA ILE A 54 -5.81 14.56 0.69
C ILE A 54 -5.53 15.18 2.06
N ALA A 55 -6.19 14.70 3.12
CA ALA A 55 -6.00 15.20 4.47
C ALA A 55 -4.62 14.78 5.03
N LEU A 56 -4.23 13.52 4.89
CA LEU A 56 -2.92 13.00 5.34
C LEU A 56 -1.76 13.71 4.65
N CYS A 57 -1.83 13.89 3.32
CA CYS A 57 -0.81 14.64 2.58
C CYS A 57 -0.71 16.12 3.00
N LYS A 58 -1.78 16.70 3.55
CA LYS A 58 -1.77 18.07 4.08
C LYS A 58 -1.27 18.16 5.53
N SER A 59 -1.40 17.09 6.31
CA SER A 59 -0.97 17.05 7.71
C SER A 59 0.53 16.77 7.86
N VAL A 60 1.22 16.40 6.78
CA VAL A 60 2.67 16.18 6.80
C VAL A 60 3.41 17.33 6.13
N GLY A 61 4.54 17.71 6.70
CA GLY A 61 5.46 18.67 6.09
C GLY A 61 6.28 18.03 4.96
N THR A 62 7.30 18.76 4.49
CA THR A 62 8.24 18.22 3.51
C THR A 62 9.02 17.04 4.08
N ILE A 63 8.96 15.90 3.40
CA ILE A 63 9.76 14.71 3.71
C ILE A 63 11.00 14.69 2.81
N ASP A 64 12.16 14.42 3.40
CA ASP A 64 13.39 14.20 2.62
C ASP A 64 13.32 12.86 1.88
N ILE A 65 13.54 12.88 0.57
CA ILE A 65 13.38 11.71 -0.29
C ILE A 65 14.36 10.58 0.04
N ASN A 66 15.58 10.90 0.50
CA ASN A 66 16.55 9.86 0.86
C ASN A 66 16.12 9.18 2.15
N SER A 67 15.64 9.96 3.14
CA SER A 67 15.07 9.40 4.36
C SER A 67 13.86 8.52 4.05
N LEU A 68 12.96 8.97 3.17
CA LEU A 68 11.78 8.20 2.76
C LEU A 68 12.17 6.87 2.12
N ASN A 69 13.11 6.88 1.16
CA ASN A 69 13.59 5.66 0.51
C ASN A 69 14.21 4.68 1.51
N VAL A 70 15.06 5.18 2.42
CA VAL A 70 15.65 4.35 3.49
C VAL A 70 14.58 3.73 4.38
N PHE A 71 13.49 4.46 4.66
CA PHE A 71 12.37 3.93 5.44
C PHE A 71 11.57 2.88 4.66
N ILE A 72 11.26 3.14 3.38
CA ILE A 72 10.55 2.19 2.51
C ILE A 72 11.33 0.87 2.37
N ASP A 73 12.66 0.94 2.27
CA ASP A 73 13.54 -0.24 2.22
C ASP A 73 13.47 -1.11 3.50
N THR A 74 12.91 -0.59 4.60
CA THR A 74 12.67 -1.38 5.83
C THR A 74 11.33 -2.11 5.84
N LEU A 75 10.43 -1.80 4.91
CA LEU A 75 9.10 -2.42 4.85
C LEU A 75 9.20 -3.81 4.22
N GLU A 76 8.59 -4.79 4.89
CA GLU A 76 8.67 -6.18 4.48
C GLU A 76 7.60 -6.54 3.46
N VAL A 77 8.01 -7.33 2.46
CA VAL A 77 7.10 -8.03 1.55
C VAL A 77 6.58 -9.29 2.24
N GLU A 78 5.30 -9.60 2.03
CA GLU A 78 4.64 -10.78 2.58
C GLU A 78 5.41 -12.06 2.23
N PRO A 79 5.79 -12.87 3.24
CA PRO A 79 6.42 -14.16 2.99
C PRO A 79 5.56 -15.04 2.09
N GLY A 80 6.11 -15.51 0.97
CA GLY A 80 5.36 -16.29 -0.02
C GLY A 80 4.92 -15.51 -1.25
N PHE A 81 4.98 -14.17 -1.24
CA PHE A 81 4.56 -13.38 -2.40
C PHE A 81 5.48 -13.64 -3.61
N ALA A 82 6.78 -13.78 -3.40
CA ALA A 82 7.72 -14.12 -4.48
C ALA A 82 7.42 -15.50 -5.10
N GLU A 83 7.10 -16.48 -4.27
CA GLU A 83 6.66 -17.82 -4.68
C GLU A 83 5.34 -17.75 -5.46
N PHE A 84 4.40 -16.92 -5.03
CA PHE A 84 3.14 -16.68 -5.74
C PHE A 84 3.36 -16.05 -7.12
N VAL A 85 4.25 -15.05 -7.22
CA VAL A 85 4.64 -14.44 -8.50
C VAL A 85 5.24 -15.50 -9.44
N ASN A 86 6.15 -16.33 -8.94
CA ASN A 86 6.76 -17.42 -9.72
C ASN A 86 5.70 -18.43 -10.19
N PHE A 87 4.76 -18.80 -9.32
CA PHE A 87 3.64 -19.66 -9.67
C PHE A 87 2.79 -19.05 -10.80
N CYS A 88 2.49 -17.76 -10.75
CA CYS A 88 1.77 -17.07 -11.83
C CYS A 88 2.53 -17.10 -13.16
N LEU A 89 3.84 -16.82 -13.12
CA LEU A 89 4.71 -16.85 -14.30
C LEU A 89 4.78 -18.23 -14.95
N GLU A 90 4.97 -19.29 -14.15
CA GLU A 90 5.04 -20.67 -14.63
C GLU A 90 3.75 -21.12 -15.32
N ASN A 91 2.61 -20.65 -14.81
CA ASN A 91 1.29 -20.98 -15.33
C ASN A 91 0.78 -20.00 -16.41
N LYS A 92 1.59 -19.00 -16.79
CA LYS A 92 1.24 -17.95 -17.76
C LYS A 92 -0.02 -17.15 -17.34
N PHE A 93 -0.17 -16.93 -16.05
CA PHE A 93 -1.19 -16.03 -15.53
C PHE A 93 -0.70 -14.60 -15.63
N GLU A 94 -1.57 -13.68 -16.04
CA GLU A 94 -1.27 -12.26 -15.96
C GLU A 94 -1.50 -11.78 -14.53
N LEU A 95 -0.51 -11.12 -13.93
CA LEU A 95 -0.58 -10.60 -12.56
C LEU A 95 -0.51 -9.07 -12.61
N PHE A 96 -1.46 -8.42 -11.95
CA PHE A 96 -1.56 -6.98 -11.83
C PHE A 96 -1.67 -6.60 -10.36
N ILE A 97 -0.81 -5.70 -9.89
CA ILE A 97 -0.99 -5.03 -8.61
C ILE A 97 -1.96 -3.87 -8.85
N LEU A 98 -3.03 -3.80 -8.06
CA LEU A 98 -4.02 -2.73 -8.09
C LEU A 98 -4.24 -2.25 -6.65
N SER A 99 -3.62 -1.12 -6.31
CA SER A 99 -3.71 -0.48 -5.00
C SER A 99 -4.06 1.00 -5.17
N ASP A 100 -4.71 1.57 -4.16
CA ASP A 100 -4.97 3.01 -4.04
C ASP A 100 -3.87 3.75 -3.27
N GLY A 101 -2.70 3.12 -3.12
CA GLY A 101 -1.47 3.67 -2.58
C GLY A 101 -0.79 4.70 -3.48
N PHE A 102 0.49 4.94 -3.24
CA PHE A 102 1.27 5.97 -3.96
C PHE A 102 1.60 5.58 -5.41
N ASP A 103 1.53 6.56 -6.33
CA ASP A 103 2.01 6.51 -7.72
C ASP A 103 3.33 7.30 -7.87
#